data_AF-A0A2N2MQE0-F1
#
_entry.id   AF-A0A2N2MQE0-F1
#
_cell.length_a   1.000
_cell.length_b   1.000
_cell.length_c   1.000
_cell.angle_alpha   90.00
_cell.angle_beta   90.00
_cell.angle_gamma   90.00
#
_symmetry.space_group_name_H-M   'P 1'
#
loop_
_entity.id
_entity.type
_entity.pdbx_description
1 polymer ?
#
loop_
_entity_poly.entity_id
_entity_poly.type
_entity_poly.pdbx_seq_one_letter_code
_entity_poly.pdbx_strand_id
1 'polypeptide(L)' 'MIASNWGKVKNAAWYYNLKHEPNISIEVDGTILPVRSREAEGQEYERLWSIAVARHPDYLRYKDMTARHIPIVVFE' A
#
# COMPACT_ATOMS: atom_id res chain seq x y z
N MET A 1 1.19 3.67 -1.08
CA MET A 1 1.63 3.06 0.20
C MET A 1 1.40 1.55 0.17
N ILE A 2 2.31 0.74 0.73
CA ILE A 2 2.23 -0.73 0.68
C ILE A 2 1.93 -1.28 2.08
N ALA A 3 0.78 -1.95 2.26
CA ALA A 3 0.33 -2.50 3.53
C ALA A 3 0.97 -3.87 3.85
N SER A 4 2.31 -3.94 3.77
CA SER A 4 3.07 -5.18 3.97
C SER A 4 3.09 -5.65 5.42
N ASN A 5 3.06 -4.73 6.40
CA ASN A 5 3.15 -5.03 7.84
C ASN A 5 4.24 -6.08 8.17
N TRP A 6 5.42 -5.97 7.55
CA TRP A 6 6.54 -6.92 7.67
C TRP A 6 6.17 -8.39 7.41
N GLY A 7 5.21 -8.65 6.52
CA GLY A 7 4.73 -10.01 6.22
C GLY A 7 3.86 -10.63 7.32
N LYS A 8 3.44 -9.85 8.32
CA LYS A 8 2.53 -10.36 9.37
C LYS A 8 1.18 -10.78 8.77
N VAL A 9 0.51 -11.69 9.48
CA VAL A 9 -0.79 -12.28 9.11
C VAL A 9 -1.89 -11.23 8.91
N LYS A 10 -1.83 -10.10 9.64
CA LYS A 10 -2.81 -9.00 9.51
C LYS A 10 -2.23 -7.84 8.71
N ASN A 11 -3.10 -7.12 7.99
CA ASN A 11 -2.74 -5.83 7.40
C ASN A 11 -2.38 -4.82 8.50
N ALA A 12 -1.65 -3.77 8.13
CA ALA A 12 -1.36 -2.66 9.03
C ALA A 12 -2.66 -1.94 9.42
N ALA A 13 -2.75 -1.43 10.65
CA ALA A 13 -3.98 -0.79 11.16
C ALA A 13 -4.46 0.37 10.28
N TRP A 14 -3.53 1.17 9.76
CA TRP A 14 -3.84 2.31 8.88
C TRP A 14 -4.60 1.89 7.61
N TYR A 15 -4.40 0.67 7.09
CA TYR A 15 -5.11 0.21 5.89
C TYR A 15 -6.62 0.14 6.14
N TYR A 16 -7.03 -0.30 7.33
CA TYR A 16 -8.44 -0.35 7.70
C TYR A 16 -9.03 1.05 7.88
N ASN A 17 -8.25 1.99 8.41
CA ASN A 17 -8.68 3.39 8.53
C ASN A 17 -8.93 4.00 7.14
N LEU A 18 -8.02 3.79 6.18
CA LEU A 18 -8.18 4.29 4.81
C LEU A 18 -9.33 3.62 4.05
N LYS A 19 -9.59 2.35 4.33
CA LYS A 19 -10.76 1.65 3.77
C LYS A 19 -12.08 2.20 4.32
N HIS A 20 -12.08 2.69 5.56
CA HIS A 20 -13.26 3.28 6.19
C HIS A 20 -13.48 4.75 5.78
N GLU A 21 -12.43 5.57 5.81
CA GLU A 21 -12.46 6.96 5.36
C GLU A 21 -11.40 7.19 4.27
N PRO A 22 -11.80 7.21 2.99
CA PRO A 22 -10.84 7.36 1.90
C PRO A 22 -10.43 8.80 1.63
N ASN A 23 -11.19 9.83 2.07
CA ASN A 23 -10.84 11.23 1.83
C ASN A 23 -9.92 11.72 2.94
N ILE A 24 -8.64 11.92 2.61
CA ILE A 24 -7.59 12.23 3.58
C ILE A 24 -6.72 13.38 3.08
N SER A 25 -5.79 13.81 3.94
CA SER A 25 -4.69 14.67 3.52
C SER A 25 -3.38 13.89 3.64
N ILE A 26 -2.48 14.08 2.68
CA ILE A 26 -1.09 13.60 2.75
C ILE A 26 -0.13 14.77 2.71
N GLU A 27 1.04 14.60 3.34
CA GLU A 27 2.13 15.55 3.22
C GLU A 27 3.21 14.97 2.30
N VAL A 28 3.58 15.74 1.27
CA VAL A 28 4.63 15.39 0.32
C VAL A 28 5.55 16.60 0.22
N ASP A 29 6.83 16.42 0.60
CA ASP A 29 7.86 17.47 0.55
C ASP A 29 7.40 18.80 1.20
N GLY A 30 6.74 18.71 2.37
CA GLY A 30 6.23 19.86 3.13
C GLY A 30 4.92 20.46 2.61
N THR A 31 4.35 19.92 1.54
CA THR A 31 3.06 20.35 0.98
C THR A 31 1.95 19.41 1.41
N ILE A 32 0.88 19.95 2.00
CA ILE A 32 -0.32 19.19 2.37
C ILE A 32 -1.29 19.18 1.18
N LEU A 33 -1.64 17.98 0.73
CA LEU A 33 -2.53 17.75 -0.40
C LEU A 33 -3.77 16.97 0.05
N PRO A 34 -4.99 17.46 -0.22
CA PRO A 34 -6.19 16.64 -0.08
C PRO A 34 -6.21 15.60 -1.19
N VAL A 35 -6.40 14.34 -0.83
CA VAL A 35 -6.41 13.21 -1.77
C VAL A 35 -7.48 12.20 -1.39
N ARG A 36 -7.88 11.40 -2.37
CA ARG A 36 -8.70 10.22 -2.13
C ARG A 36 -7.85 8.96 -2.23
N SER A 37 -7.91 8.13 -1.20
CA SER A 37 -7.24 6.84 -1.19
C SER A 37 -8.10 5.73 -1.79
N ARG A 38 -7.46 4.78 -2.48
CA ARG A 38 -8.07 3.52 -2.92
C ARG A 38 -7.02 2.42 -3.02
N GLU A 39 -7.47 1.16 -3.01
CA GLU A 39 -6.60 0.04 -3.31
C GLU A 39 -6.33 -0.02 -4.83
N ALA A 40 -5.10 -0.32 -5.22
CA ALA A 40 -4.74 -0.60 -6.59
C ALA A 40 -5.20 -2.01 -6.95
N GLU A 41 -5.78 -2.18 -8.13
CA GLU A 41 -6.38 -3.44 -8.57
C GLU A 41 -5.82 -3.90 -9.91
N GLY A 42 -5.91 -5.22 -10.18
CA GLY A 42 -5.56 -5.81 -11.46
C GLY A 42 -4.16 -5.44 -11.97
N GLN A 43 -4.10 -4.93 -13.22
CA GLN A 43 -2.82 -4.58 -13.86
C GLN A 43 -2.10 -3.42 -13.16
N GLU A 44 -2.83 -2.50 -12.54
CA GLU A 44 -2.22 -1.39 -11.81
C GLU A 44 -1.45 -1.91 -10.60
N TYR A 45 -2.04 -2.86 -9.86
CA TYR A 45 -1.36 -3.54 -8.75
C TYR A 45 -0.08 -4.20 -9.21
N GLU A 46 -0.13 -5.03 -10.26
CA GLU A 46 1.03 -5.77 -10.75
C GLU A 46 2.17 -4.84 -11.17
N ARG A 47 1.84 -3.74 -11.86
CA ARG A 47 2.81 -2.72 -12.26
C ARG A 47 3.46 -2.06 -11.04
N LEU A 48 2.66 -1.63 -10.07
CA LEU A 48 3.16 -0.97 -8.86
C LEU A 48 3.97 -1.92 -7.97
N TRP A 49 3.53 -3.18 -7.86
CA TRP A 49 4.26 -4.22 -7.14
C TRP A 49 5.62 -4.47 -7.76
N SER A 50 5.70 -4.56 -9.10
CA SER A 50 6.96 -4.71 -9.84
C SER A 50 7.92 -3.56 -9.55
N ILE A 51 7.43 -2.32 -9.53
CA ILE A 51 8.24 -1.14 -9.19
C ILE A 51 8.70 -1.21 -7.72
N ALA A 52 7.81 -1.61 -6.81
CA ALA A 52 8.11 -1.70 -5.39
C ALA A 52 9.22 -2.71 -5.09
N VAL A 53 9.14 -3.92 -5.65
CA VAL A 53 10.16 -4.96 -5.43
C VAL A 53 11.48 -4.64 -6.10
N ALA A 54 11.46 -3.94 -7.24
CA ALA A 54 12.67 -3.47 -7.91
C ALA A 54 13.44 -2.45 -7.06
N ARG A 55 12.73 -1.61 -6.29
CA ARG A 55 13.34 -0.61 -5.38
C ARG A 55 13.67 -1.19 -4.00
N HIS A 56 12.82 -2.08 -3.49
CA HIS A 56 12.93 -2.69 -2.16
C HIS A 56 12.62 -4.19 -2.22
N PRO A 57 13.65 -5.03 -2.49
CA PRO A 57 13.47 -6.48 -2.65
C PRO A 57 12.86 -7.21 -1.45
N ASP A 58 12.96 -6.65 -0.23
CA ASP A 58 12.37 -7.22 0.99
C ASP A 58 10.86 -7.46 0.90
N TYR A 59 10.16 -6.74 0.01
CA TYR A 59 8.74 -6.99 -0.24
C TYR A 59 8.45 -8.39 -0.80
N LEU A 60 9.40 -9.01 -1.53
CA LEU A 60 9.29 -10.40 -1.95
C LEU A 60 9.29 -11.33 -0.74
N ARG A 61 10.23 -11.13 0.19
CA ARG A 61 10.28 -11.90 1.44
C ARG A 61 8.98 -11.74 2.24
N TYR A 62 8.42 -10.54 2.33
CA TYR A 62 7.15 -10.35 3.03
C TYR A 62 5.96 -11.03 2.34
N LYS A 63 5.97 -11.09 1.01
CA LYS A 63 4.97 -11.84 0.23
C LYS A 63 5.08 -13.34 0.50
N ASP A 64 6.29 -13.89 0.60
CA ASP A 64 6.49 -15.31 0.91
C ASP A 64 6.12 -15.67 2.35
N MET A 65 6.24 -14.72 3.28
CA MET A 65 5.89 -14.91 4.69
C MET A 65 4.37 -14.97 4.95
N THR A 66 3.52 -14.66 3.97
CA THR A 66 2.08 -14.54 4.20
C THR A 66 1.24 -15.03 3.03
N ALA A 67 0.11 -15.69 3.33
CA ALA A 67 -0.84 -16.13 2.32
C ALA A 67 -1.84 -15.03 1.90
N ARG A 68 -1.85 -13.87 2.57
CA ARG A 68 -2.75 -12.78 2.23
C ARG A 68 -2.23 -11.98 1.03
N HIS A 69 -3.17 -11.38 0.31
CA HIS A 69 -2.85 -10.27 -0.56
C HIS A 69 -2.23 -9.12 0.26
N ILE A 70 -1.12 -8.55 -0.22
CA ILE A 70 -0.50 -7.35 0.37
C ILE A 70 -1.04 -6.13 -0.39
N PRO A 71 -1.95 -5.33 0.21
CA PRO A 71 -2.55 -4.21 -0.50
C PRO A 71 -1.54 -3.13 -0.86
N ILE A 72 -1.69 -2.56 -2.06
CA ILE A 72 -1.08 -1.29 -2.42
C ILE A 72 -2.20 -0.25 -2.45
N VAL A 73 -2.07 0.79 -1.63
CA VAL A 73 -2.98 1.93 -1.61
C VAL A 73 -2.38 3.06 -2.44
N VAL A 74 -3.16 3.59 -3.38
CA VAL A 74 -2.84 4.76 -4.20
C VAL A 74 -3.65 5.97 -3.75
N PHE A 75 -3.19 7.16 -4.10
CA PHE A 75 -3.79 8.44 -3.73
C PHE A 75 -4.03 9.26 -5.01
N GLU A 76 -5.24 9.75 -5.18
CA GLU A 76 -5.72 10.54 -6.34
C GLU A 76 -6.18 11.93 -5.93
#